data_AF-S2ZY15-F1
#
_entry.id   AF-S2ZY15-F1
#
_cell.length_a   1.000
_cell.length_b   1.000
_cell.length_c   1.000
_cell.angle_alpha   90.00
_cell.angle_beta   90.00
_cell.angle_gamma   90.00
#
_symmetry.space_group_name_H-M   'P 1'
#
loop_
_entity.id
_entity.type
_entity.pdbx_description
1 polymer ?
#
loop_
_entity_poly.entity_id
_entity_poly.type
_entity_poly.pdbx_seq_one_letter_code
_entity_poly.pdbx_strand_id
1 'polypeptide(L)'
;MQKLPLLIGAFIMSTVLSPAEAIDVNIPGADAKIPKDAYINYQATNQTIEQDVANYVETLKSTDKANGISRNELAYAKEASIYRGEHYHNTVISVHNRYSQIRLSFPVAGIKSEYNIGRYKNPDRTIEDYRVITDNGNLNLEIDYADYKDQDWRNTKIAYEKLTDKDVRKFLQDKAKKNLEKHISDIKATVFSYPTVTYSTWDSMKMPYLKNGQKTTMTVDTINFKHMGFAIRYPLYHAGIAYFDNKPVLNKVPTDNLLANYVLPSMKNLNELNEYSRIENLNGIQYRVPKDAIFDGESKDEYQDIRYYKKGTITFFISTINPAKNPYAGNPIINGHYNFNRELRSFWDMYRYHPTPDYINYSVVWNNNIPGLSIHSYEPYRDNHILNFESYDGTYHFIYIIFYPKFLSADEVQKLRNMIEFFDSTNNPEFKLQQHVVFPENR
;
A
#
# COMPACT_ATOMS: atom_id res chain seq x y z
N MET A 1 -17.30 -10.46 -46.27
CA MET A 1 -17.38 -11.66 -45.43
C MET A 1 -16.71 -11.36 -44.11
N GLN A 2 -17.46 -11.59 -43.03
CA GLN A 2 -17.13 -11.62 -41.59
C GLN A 2 -16.29 -10.48 -40.96
N LYS A 3 -17.02 -9.61 -40.27
CA LYS A 3 -16.56 -8.79 -39.15
C LYS A 3 -16.03 -9.72 -38.05
N LEU A 4 -14.78 -9.53 -37.63
CA LEU A 4 -14.21 -10.22 -36.47
C LEU A 4 -14.68 -9.46 -35.20
N PRO A 5 -15.35 -10.11 -34.24
CA PRO A 5 -15.79 -9.44 -33.03
C PRO A 5 -14.58 -9.17 -32.11
N LEU A 6 -14.45 -7.94 -31.61
CA LEU A 6 -13.66 -7.66 -30.41
C LEU A 6 -14.30 -8.46 -29.26
N LEU A 7 -13.70 -9.60 -28.94
CA LEU A 7 -13.93 -10.29 -27.67
C LEU A 7 -13.29 -9.44 -26.58
N ILE A 8 -14.12 -8.67 -25.88
CA ILE A 8 -13.83 -8.17 -24.53
C ILE A 8 -13.62 -9.41 -23.66
N GLY A 9 -12.36 -9.82 -23.53
CA GLY A 9 -11.96 -10.92 -22.66
C GLY A 9 -12.03 -10.46 -21.21
N ALA A 10 -13.19 -10.59 -20.58
CA ALA A 10 -13.26 -10.71 -19.13
C ALA A 10 -12.64 -12.06 -18.74
N PHE A 11 -11.31 -12.12 -18.69
CA PHE A 11 -10.60 -13.28 -18.17
C PHE A 11 -10.57 -13.17 -16.65
N ILE A 12 -11.49 -13.90 -16.01
CA ILE A 12 -11.42 -14.23 -14.59
C ILE A 12 -10.19 -15.14 -14.46
N MET A 13 -9.03 -14.58 -14.08
CA MET A 13 -7.95 -15.40 -13.55
C MET A 13 -8.53 -16.22 -12.41
N SER A 14 -8.23 -17.52 -12.41
CA SER A 14 -8.75 -18.48 -11.44
C SER A 14 -8.55 -17.94 -10.03
N THR A 15 -9.62 -17.39 -9.46
CA THR A 15 -9.76 -17.35 -8.02
C THR A 15 -9.74 -18.82 -7.62
N VAL A 16 -8.66 -19.26 -7.00
CA VAL A 16 -8.76 -20.44 -6.14
C VAL A 16 -9.71 -19.99 -5.04
N LEU A 17 -11.01 -20.17 -5.28
CA LEU A 17 -12.05 -20.10 -4.27
C LEU A 17 -11.77 -21.25 -3.30
N SER A 18 -10.78 -21.03 -2.43
CA SER A 18 -10.97 -21.50 -1.08
C SER A 18 -12.32 -20.93 -0.63
N PRO A 19 -13.15 -21.66 0.14
CA PRO A 19 -14.33 -21.07 0.75
C PRO A 19 -13.88 -20.01 1.74
N ALA A 20 -13.54 -18.84 1.21
CA ALA A 20 -13.28 -17.63 1.91
C ALA A 20 -14.66 -17.13 2.30
N GLU A 21 -15.10 -17.54 3.49
CA GLU A 21 -16.23 -16.88 4.15
C GLU A 21 -16.00 -15.37 4.05
N ALA A 22 -17.04 -14.67 3.62
CA ALA A 22 -16.97 -13.23 3.51
C ALA A 22 -16.83 -12.60 4.89
N ILE A 23 -16.51 -11.31 4.91
CA ILE A 23 -16.22 -10.61 6.15
C ILE A 23 -17.52 -10.46 6.94
N ASP A 24 -17.63 -11.21 8.04
CA ASP A 24 -18.69 -11.10 9.04
C ASP A 24 -18.24 -10.12 10.13
N VAL A 25 -18.49 -8.83 9.90
CA VAL A 25 -18.18 -7.76 10.86
C VAL A 25 -19.29 -6.72 10.86
N ASN A 26 -19.68 -6.25 12.05
CA ASN A 26 -20.68 -5.21 12.21
C ASN A 26 -20.07 -3.82 12.00
N ILE A 27 -19.52 -3.56 10.81
CA ILE A 27 -19.03 -2.24 10.38
C ILE A 27 -19.86 -1.83 9.15
N PRO A 28 -20.36 -0.58 9.08
CA PRO A 28 -21.03 -0.09 7.88
C PRO A 28 -20.18 -0.29 6.62
N GLY A 29 -20.80 -0.79 5.55
CA GLY A 29 -20.13 -1.11 4.29
C GLY A 29 -19.50 -2.50 4.22
N ALA A 30 -19.54 -3.30 5.29
CA ALA A 30 -19.19 -4.72 5.20
C ALA A 30 -20.12 -5.43 4.19
N ASP A 31 -19.53 -6.13 3.22
CA ASP A 31 -20.25 -6.81 2.15
C ASP A 31 -19.89 -8.30 2.14
N ALA A 32 -20.88 -9.13 2.50
CA ALA A 32 -20.75 -10.58 2.51
C ALA A 32 -20.53 -11.20 1.11
N LYS A 33 -20.51 -10.41 0.03
CA LYS A 33 -20.18 -10.86 -1.32
C LYS A 33 -18.70 -10.66 -1.66
N ILE A 34 -17.96 -9.87 -0.89
CA ILE A 34 -16.53 -9.64 -1.11
C ILE A 34 -15.74 -10.72 -0.35
N PRO A 35 -14.92 -11.53 -1.05
CA PRO A 35 -14.08 -12.53 -0.40
C PRO A 35 -13.12 -11.88 0.59
N LYS A 36 -12.89 -12.51 1.75
CA LYS A 36 -11.94 -11.99 2.76
C LYS A 36 -10.51 -11.86 2.25
N ASP A 37 -10.16 -12.55 1.17
CA ASP A 37 -8.86 -12.54 0.51
C ASP A 37 -8.79 -11.62 -0.72
N ALA A 38 -9.81 -10.79 -0.98
CA ALA A 38 -9.83 -9.84 -2.09
C ALA A 38 -8.62 -8.88 -2.09
N TYR A 39 -8.06 -8.57 -0.93
CA TYR A 39 -6.86 -7.75 -0.79
C TYR A 39 -5.57 -8.47 -1.19
N ILE A 40 -5.55 -9.82 -1.20
CA ILE A 40 -4.31 -10.61 -1.26
C ILE A 40 -3.58 -10.37 -2.57
N ASN A 41 -4.26 -10.28 -3.71
CA ASN A 41 -3.55 -10.19 -4.99
C ASN A 41 -3.21 -8.76 -5.39
N TYR A 42 -3.59 -7.75 -4.60
CA TYR A 42 -3.50 -6.34 -5.03
C TYR A 42 -4.15 -6.10 -6.40
N GLN A 43 -5.11 -6.95 -6.78
CA GLN A 43 -5.89 -6.81 -8.00
C GLN A 43 -7.17 -6.08 -7.69
N ALA A 44 -7.19 -4.80 -8.02
CA ALA A 44 -8.39 -4.01 -7.97
C ALA A 44 -8.49 -3.27 -9.31
N THR A 45 -9.27 -3.84 -10.22
CA THR A 45 -9.70 -3.16 -11.44
C THR A 45 -11.22 -3.21 -11.55
N ASN A 46 -11.78 -2.26 -12.27
CA ASN A 46 -13.19 -2.22 -12.62
C ASN A 46 -13.37 -1.50 -13.95
N GLN A 47 -14.61 -1.51 -14.45
CA GLN A 47 -14.94 -0.92 -15.73
C GLN A 47 -14.53 0.55 -15.88
N THR A 48 -14.60 1.34 -14.81
CA THR A 48 -14.20 2.76 -14.85
C THR A 48 -12.70 2.92 -15.06
N ILE A 49 -11.89 2.10 -14.38
CA ILE A 49 -10.42 2.10 -14.54
C ILE A 49 -10.04 1.64 -15.93
N GLU A 50 -10.65 0.55 -16.42
CA GLU A 50 -10.40 0.05 -17.76
C GLU A 50 -10.74 1.08 -18.84
N GLN A 51 -11.85 1.80 -18.68
CA GLN A 51 -12.25 2.87 -19.59
C GLN A 51 -11.27 4.04 -19.55
N ASP A 52 -10.81 4.46 -18.38
CA ASP A 52 -9.88 5.58 -18.24
C ASP A 52 -8.50 5.26 -18.87
N VAL A 53 -7.99 4.06 -18.63
CA VAL A 53 -6.74 3.59 -19.27
C VAL A 53 -6.90 3.52 -20.78
N ALA A 54 -8.05 3.03 -21.28
CA ALA A 54 -8.33 3.02 -22.72
C ALA A 54 -8.35 4.45 -23.31
N ASN A 55 -9.02 5.39 -22.63
CA ASN A 55 -9.08 6.80 -23.05
C ASN A 55 -7.68 7.44 -23.09
N TYR A 56 -6.83 7.14 -22.10
CA TYR A 56 -5.44 7.57 -22.08
C TYR A 56 -4.68 7.07 -23.32
N VAL A 57 -4.80 5.77 -23.64
CA VAL A 57 -4.13 5.17 -24.80
C VAL A 57 -4.66 5.77 -26.12
N GLU A 58 -5.97 5.96 -26.27
CA GLU A 58 -6.57 6.58 -27.46
C GLU A 58 -6.08 8.02 -27.66
N THR A 59 -5.99 8.78 -26.57
CA THR A 59 -5.44 10.15 -26.59
C THR A 59 -3.98 10.15 -26.99
N LEU A 60 -3.19 9.21 -26.47
CA LEU A 60 -1.78 9.05 -26.81
C LEU A 60 -1.59 8.67 -28.29
N LYS A 61 -2.36 7.70 -28.81
CA LYS A 61 -2.37 7.32 -30.23
C LYS A 61 -2.70 8.51 -31.14
N SER A 62 -3.69 9.32 -30.75
CA SER A 62 -4.09 10.51 -31.51
C SER A 62 -2.99 11.59 -31.50
N THR A 63 -2.35 11.81 -30.35
CA THR A 63 -1.25 12.77 -30.19
C THR A 63 -0.01 12.35 -30.98
N ASP A 64 0.38 11.08 -30.90
CA ASP A 64 1.50 10.55 -31.68
C ASP A 64 1.27 10.71 -33.19
N LYS A 65 0.05 10.39 -33.66
CA LYS A 65 -0.34 10.58 -35.06
C LYS A 65 -0.24 12.03 -35.50
N ALA A 66 -0.70 12.98 -34.68
CA ALA A 66 -0.60 14.41 -34.97
C ALA A 66 0.86 14.90 -35.04
N ASN A 67 1.74 14.29 -34.24
CA ASN A 67 3.17 14.62 -34.19
C ASN A 67 4.03 13.81 -35.17
N GLY A 68 3.44 12.95 -36.00
CA GLY A 68 4.18 12.08 -36.93
C GLY A 68 4.98 10.97 -36.24
N ILE A 69 4.68 10.66 -34.97
CA ILE A 69 5.31 9.59 -34.19
C ILE A 69 4.61 8.28 -34.53
N SER A 70 5.39 7.25 -34.88
CA SER A 70 4.88 5.90 -35.11
C SER A 70 5.36 4.97 -34.00
N ARG A 71 4.44 4.47 -33.17
CA ARG A 71 4.72 3.42 -32.17
C ARG A 71 3.98 2.13 -32.52
N ASN A 72 4.54 1.00 -32.10
CA ASN A 72 3.87 -0.29 -32.23
C ASN A 72 2.88 -0.53 -31.06
N GLU A 73 2.01 -1.53 -31.20
CA GLU A 73 1.02 -1.85 -30.16
C GLU A 73 1.67 -2.28 -28.83
N LEU A 74 2.87 -2.88 -28.85
CA LEU A 74 3.60 -3.23 -27.62
C LEU A 74 3.99 -1.98 -26.82
N ALA A 75 4.41 -0.91 -27.48
CA ALA A 75 4.73 0.35 -26.82
C ALA A 75 3.48 1.00 -26.21
N TYR A 76 2.33 0.94 -26.88
CA TYR A 76 1.07 1.41 -26.31
C TYR A 76 0.63 0.56 -25.11
N ALA A 77 0.82 -0.77 -25.16
CA ALA A 77 0.56 -1.65 -24.03
C ALA A 77 1.47 -1.33 -22.82
N LYS A 78 2.74 -1.02 -23.07
CA LYS A 78 3.67 -0.54 -22.05
C LYS A 78 3.18 0.76 -21.40
N GLU A 79 2.82 1.78 -22.19
CA GLU A 79 2.32 3.05 -21.65
C GLU A 79 1.00 2.87 -20.88
N ALA A 80 0.10 2.01 -21.34
CA ALA A 80 -1.12 1.67 -20.62
C ALA A 80 -0.81 1.06 -19.23
N SER A 81 0.17 0.16 -19.17
CA SER A 81 0.56 -0.46 -17.90
C SER A 81 1.31 0.48 -16.97
N ILE A 82 2.14 1.37 -17.50
CA ILE A 82 2.80 2.42 -16.71
C ILE A 82 1.74 3.36 -16.13
N TYR A 83 0.79 3.81 -16.95
CA TYR A 83 -0.31 4.65 -16.50
C TYR A 83 -1.11 3.98 -15.37
N ARG A 84 -1.35 2.65 -15.47
CA ARG A 84 -1.92 1.87 -14.36
C ARG A 84 -1.04 1.85 -13.12
N GLY A 85 0.27 1.65 -13.28
CA GLY A 85 1.21 1.66 -12.16
C GLY A 85 1.29 3.01 -11.45
N GLU A 86 1.09 4.10 -12.16
CA GLU A 86 1.15 5.47 -11.61
C GLU A 86 -0.15 5.93 -10.93
N HIS A 87 -1.30 5.58 -11.51
CA HIS A 87 -2.60 6.10 -11.09
C HIS A 87 -3.48 5.08 -10.38
N TYR A 88 -3.17 3.79 -10.53
CA TYR A 88 -4.01 2.67 -10.10
C TYR A 88 -3.21 1.58 -9.38
N HIS A 89 -2.12 1.92 -8.69
CA HIS A 89 -1.48 1.00 -7.73
C HIS A 89 -2.28 0.89 -6.43
N ASN A 90 -1.94 -0.11 -5.61
CA ASN A 90 -2.43 -0.20 -4.23
C ASN A 90 -1.42 0.49 -3.32
N THR A 91 -1.90 1.02 -2.19
CA THR A 91 -1.03 1.61 -1.17
C THR A 91 -0.92 0.64 -0.01
N VAL A 92 0.29 0.36 0.43
CA VAL A 92 0.55 -0.48 1.60
C VAL A 92 1.31 0.35 2.60
N ILE A 93 0.82 0.46 3.83
CA ILE A 93 1.54 1.14 4.90
C ILE A 93 2.09 0.06 5.83
N SER A 94 3.40 0.08 6.03
CA SER A 94 4.17 -0.90 6.81
C SER A 94 4.98 -0.14 7.85
N VAL A 95 4.67 -0.36 9.13
CA VAL A 95 5.40 0.26 10.23
C VAL A 95 6.02 -0.83 11.08
N HIS A 96 7.34 -0.81 11.11
CA HIS A 96 8.15 -1.74 11.88
C HIS A 96 9.18 -0.95 12.68
N ASN A 97 8.94 -0.89 13.99
CA ASN A 97 9.85 -0.33 14.96
C ASN A 97 9.81 -1.18 16.23
N ARG A 98 10.51 -0.74 17.29
CA ARG A 98 10.61 -1.49 18.55
C ARG A 98 9.23 -1.80 19.18
N TYR A 99 8.23 -0.97 18.95
CA TYR A 99 6.93 -1.02 19.63
C TYR A 99 5.75 -1.32 18.70
N SER A 100 5.94 -1.20 17.39
CA SER A 100 4.91 -1.40 16.38
C SER A 100 5.43 -2.29 15.25
N GLN A 101 4.65 -3.29 14.88
CA GLN A 101 4.96 -4.25 13.81
C GLN A 101 3.67 -4.52 13.05
N ILE A 102 3.19 -3.54 12.30
CA ILE A 102 1.90 -3.59 11.62
C ILE A 102 2.04 -3.28 10.14
N ARG A 103 1.21 -3.97 9.36
CA ARG A 103 1.02 -3.72 7.95
C ARG A 103 -0.45 -3.75 7.59
N LEU A 104 -0.86 -2.86 6.69
CA LEU A 104 -2.20 -2.87 6.09
C LEU A 104 -2.16 -2.28 4.67
N SER A 105 -3.15 -2.62 3.86
CA SER A 105 -3.24 -2.18 2.47
C SER A 105 -4.56 -1.48 2.16
N PHE A 106 -4.48 -0.50 1.28
CA PHE A 106 -5.60 0.24 0.71
C PHE A 106 -5.60 0.03 -0.80
N PRO A 107 -6.75 -0.31 -1.42
CA PRO A 107 -6.87 -0.38 -2.86
C PRO A 107 -7.07 1.02 -3.46
N VAL A 108 -6.18 1.96 -3.11
CA VAL A 108 -6.19 3.35 -3.56
C VAL A 108 -4.76 3.78 -3.83
N ALA A 109 -4.54 4.48 -4.94
CA ALA A 109 -3.24 5.00 -5.32
C ALA A 109 -2.83 6.18 -4.42
N GLY A 110 -1.72 6.00 -3.72
CA GLY A 110 -1.08 7.01 -2.89
C GLY A 110 0.01 7.73 -3.66
N ILE A 111 0.01 9.06 -3.61
CA ILE A 111 0.84 9.93 -4.45
C ILE A 111 2.01 10.49 -3.65
N LYS A 112 1.71 10.96 -2.44
CA LYS A 112 2.64 11.71 -1.60
C LYS A 112 2.49 11.29 -0.14
N SER A 113 3.59 11.19 0.58
CA SER A 113 3.53 11.02 2.04
C SER A 113 3.64 12.32 2.81
N GLU A 114 2.96 12.33 3.96
CA GLU A 114 3.18 13.26 5.05
C GLU A 114 3.39 12.44 6.32
N TYR A 115 4.56 12.61 6.94
CA TYR A 115 4.87 11.96 8.21
C TYR A 115 5.04 13.01 9.29
N ASN A 116 4.31 12.83 10.39
CA ASN A 116 4.36 13.74 11.53
C ASN A 116 4.52 12.96 12.83
N ILE A 117 5.29 13.52 13.76
CA ILE A 117 5.41 13.00 15.13
C ILE A 117 4.92 14.07 16.11
N GLY A 118 3.77 13.82 16.73
CA GLY A 118 3.22 14.66 17.78
C GLY A 118 3.66 14.16 19.16
N ARG A 119 4.20 15.06 19.99
CA ARG A 119 4.50 14.78 21.41
C ARG A 119 3.61 15.65 22.28
N TYR A 120 2.73 15.02 23.05
CA TYR A 120 1.72 15.71 23.86
C TYR A 120 2.01 15.53 25.34
N LYS A 121 1.82 16.60 26.12
CA LYS A 121 1.86 16.57 27.58
C LYS A 121 0.43 16.51 28.10
N ASN A 122 0.15 15.61 29.05
CA ASN A 122 -1.14 15.42 29.74
C ASN A 122 -2.28 14.82 28.88
N PRO A 123 -2.34 13.48 28.73
CA PRO A 123 -1.34 12.51 29.19
C PRO A 123 -0.07 12.60 28.33
N ASP A 124 1.07 12.20 28.91
CA ASP A 124 2.29 12.04 28.12
C ASP A 124 2.09 10.96 27.07
N ARG A 125 2.17 11.34 25.79
CA ARG A 125 2.00 10.42 24.67
C ARG A 125 2.72 10.92 23.42
N THR A 126 3.23 9.95 22.68
CA THR A 126 3.77 10.16 21.33
C THR A 126 2.78 9.59 20.33
N ILE A 127 2.48 10.35 19.29
CA ILE A 127 1.65 9.93 18.17
C ILE A 127 2.48 10.04 16.91
N GLU A 128 2.61 8.93 16.19
CA GLU A 128 3.18 8.92 14.85
C GLU A 128 2.04 8.86 13.84
N ASP A 129 2.00 9.81 12.91
CA ASP A 129 0.97 9.93 11.88
C ASP A 129 1.59 9.65 10.50
N TYR A 130 1.28 8.48 9.94
CA TYR A 130 1.68 8.07 8.59
C TYR A 130 0.54 8.34 7.62
N ARG A 131 0.57 9.49 6.97
CA ARG A 131 -0.45 9.91 6.02
C ARG A 131 0.04 9.75 4.59
N VAL A 132 -0.82 9.23 3.73
CA VAL A 132 -0.58 9.13 2.29
C VAL A 132 -1.68 9.89 1.55
N ILE A 133 -1.31 10.97 0.88
CA ILE A 133 -2.19 11.81 0.07
C ILE A 133 -2.57 11.08 -1.22
N THR A 134 -3.83 11.20 -1.60
CA THR A 134 -4.42 10.63 -2.83
C THR A 134 -5.09 11.73 -3.65
N ASP A 135 -5.58 11.39 -4.85
CA ASP A 135 -6.35 12.34 -5.68
C ASP A 135 -7.66 12.82 -5.04
N ASN A 136 -8.19 12.03 -4.10
CA ASN A 136 -9.36 12.37 -3.31
C ASN A 136 -9.15 12.18 -1.80
N GLY A 137 -8.26 13.00 -1.24
CA GLY A 137 -8.08 13.09 0.20
C GLY A 137 -6.84 12.35 0.66
N ASN A 138 -6.94 11.48 1.66
CA ASN A 138 -5.80 10.78 2.22
C ASN A 138 -6.16 9.44 2.87
N LEU A 139 -5.15 8.59 2.95
CA LEU A 139 -5.12 7.35 3.70
C LEU A 139 -4.25 7.62 4.95
N ASN A 140 -4.61 7.03 6.07
CA ASN A 140 -3.93 7.31 7.33
C ASN A 140 -3.68 6.05 8.14
N LEU A 141 -2.48 5.95 8.71
CA LEU A 141 -2.18 5.08 9.84
C LEU A 141 -1.55 5.94 10.94
N GLU A 142 -2.33 6.22 11.97
CA GLU A 142 -1.86 6.87 13.19
C GLU A 142 -1.58 5.81 14.27
N ILE A 143 -0.48 5.98 15.00
CA ILE A 143 -0.04 5.09 16.07
C ILE A 143 0.10 5.91 17.35
N ASP A 144 -0.77 5.68 18.33
CA ASP A 144 -0.75 6.33 19.64
C ASP A 144 -0.03 5.43 20.65
N TYR A 145 1.17 5.85 21.06
CA TYR A 145 2.02 5.18 22.06
C TYR A 145 1.69 5.60 23.51
N ALA A 146 0.50 6.14 23.76
CA ALA A 146 0.07 6.50 25.11
C ALA A 146 0.12 5.31 26.09
N ASP A 147 0.80 5.51 27.21
CA ASP A 147 0.79 4.59 28.36
C ASP A 147 -0.45 4.87 29.22
N TYR A 148 -1.60 4.31 28.79
CA TYR A 148 -2.84 4.40 29.54
C TYR A 148 -2.74 3.54 30.82
N LYS A 149 -2.24 4.14 31.91
CA LYS A 149 -2.03 3.48 33.22
C LYS A 149 -3.25 2.72 33.74
N ASP A 150 -4.43 3.27 33.51
CA ASP A 150 -5.70 2.74 34.03
C ASP A 150 -6.35 1.71 33.09
N GLN A 151 -5.73 1.40 31.94
CA GLN A 151 -6.23 0.45 30.93
C GLN A 151 -7.64 0.75 30.39
N ASP A 152 -8.12 1.98 30.58
CA ASP A 152 -9.43 2.43 30.13
C ASP A 152 -9.39 2.97 28.69
N TRP A 153 -10.49 2.83 27.96
CA TRP A 153 -10.62 3.33 26.60
C TRP A 153 -10.40 4.85 26.55
N ARG A 154 -9.31 5.28 25.90
CA ARG A 154 -8.96 6.70 25.67
C ARG A 154 -9.04 7.59 26.92
N ASN A 155 -8.66 7.06 28.09
CA ASN A 155 -8.69 7.76 29.39
C ASN A 155 -10.10 8.27 29.79
N THR A 156 -11.15 7.52 29.43
CA THR A 156 -12.55 7.88 29.73
C THR A 156 -13.08 7.27 31.03
N LYS A 157 -12.28 6.45 31.73
CA LYS A 157 -12.71 5.60 32.85
C LYS A 157 -13.70 4.49 32.48
N ILE A 158 -13.81 4.19 31.19
CA ILE A 158 -14.61 3.09 30.65
C ILE A 158 -13.65 1.98 30.27
N ALA A 159 -13.77 0.83 30.93
CA ALA A 159 -13.02 -0.36 30.56
C ALA A 159 -13.39 -0.79 29.12
N TYR A 160 -12.40 -1.20 28.32
CA TYR A 160 -12.63 -1.58 26.92
C TYR A 160 -13.70 -2.67 26.75
N GLU A 161 -13.76 -3.65 27.66
CA GLU A 161 -14.74 -4.75 27.63
C GLU A 161 -16.20 -4.29 27.85
N LYS A 162 -16.37 -3.10 28.45
CA LYS A 162 -17.69 -2.52 28.75
C LYS A 162 -18.06 -1.41 27.78
N LEU A 163 -17.21 -1.12 26.80
CA LEU A 163 -17.40 -0.05 25.84
C LEU A 163 -18.59 -0.36 24.92
N THR A 164 -19.49 0.62 24.76
CA THR A 164 -20.64 0.49 23.85
C THR A 164 -20.58 1.51 22.72
N ASP A 165 -21.33 1.27 21.64
CA ASP A 165 -21.53 2.20 20.52
C ASP A 165 -21.94 3.61 20.98
N LYS A 166 -22.77 3.67 22.05
CA LYS A 166 -23.25 4.91 22.64
C LYS A 166 -22.13 5.69 23.31
N ASP A 167 -21.22 5.00 24.00
CA ASP A 167 -20.08 5.62 24.68
C ASP A 167 -19.12 6.23 23.67
N VAL A 168 -18.79 5.47 22.61
CA VAL A 168 -17.91 5.94 21.53
C VAL A 168 -18.54 7.16 20.85
N ARG A 169 -19.81 7.08 20.46
CA ARG A 169 -20.51 8.19 19.81
C ARG A 169 -20.57 9.44 20.70
N LYS A 170 -20.89 9.27 21.98
CA LYS A 170 -20.93 10.39 22.95
C LYS A 170 -19.57 11.05 23.07
N PHE A 171 -18.49 10.28 23.19
CA PHE A 171 -17.12 10.80 23.25
C PHE A 171 -16.77 11.65 22.02
N LEU A 172 -17.09 11.15 20.81
CA LEU A 172 -16.80 11.86 19.56
C LEU A 172 -17.67 13.13 19.43
N GLN A 173 -18.93 13.08 19.84
CA GLN A 173 -19.81 14.25 19.90
C GLN A 173 -19.30 15.31 20.87
N ASP A 174 -18.82 14.91 22.05
CA ASP A 174 -18.28 15.85 23.04
C ASP A 174 -16.94 16.44 22.58
N LYS A 175 -16.13 15.70 21.81
CA LYS A 175 -14.96 16.25 21.12
C LYS A 175 -15.34 17.23 20.00
N ALA A 176 -16.35 16.91 19.20
CA ALA A 176 -16.83 17.78 18.12
C ALA A 176 -17.33 19.13 18.66
N LYS A 177 -18.05 19.15 19.79
CA LYS A 177 -18.49 20.39 20.46
C LYS A 177 -17.35 21.29 20.90
N LYS A 178 -16.16 20.73 21.17
CA LYS A 178 -14.96 21.50 21.53
C LYS A 178 -14.23 22.06 20.32
N ASN A 179 -14.53 21.58 19.10
CA ASN A 179 -13.95 22.01 17.83
C ASN A 179 -15.06 22.57 16.92
N LEU A 180 -15.74 23.63 17.39
CA LEU A 180 -16.87 24.24 16.67
C LEU A 180 -16.50 24.70 15.26
N GLU A 181 -15.27 25.14 15.05
CA GLU A 181 -14.75 25.61 13.75
C GLU A 181 -14.78 24.53 12.66
N LYS A 182 -14.68 23.24 13.04
CA LYS A 182 -14.73 22.13 12.08
C LYS A 182 -16.15 21.77 11.67
N HIS A 183 -17.18 22.30 12.34
CA HIS A 183 -18.59 22.04 12.05
C HIS A 183 -18.91 20.55 11.82
N ILE A 184 -18.33 19.67 12.64
CA ILE A 184 -18.47 18.22 12.51
C ILE A 184 -19.94 17.83 12.70
N SER A 185 -20.45 17.03 11.77
CA SER A 185 -21.83 16.56 11.67
C SER A 185 -21.85 15.06 11.34
N ASP A 186 -23.03 14.44 11.44
CA ASP A 186 -23.26 13.02 11.11
C ASP A 186 -22.21 12.06 11.73
N ILE A 187 -22.10 12.08 13.05
CA ILE A 187 -21.16 11.22 13.79
C ILE A 187 -21.77 9.82 13.96
N LYS A 188 -21.13 8.83 13.35
CA LYS A 188 -21.45 7.41 13.51
C LYS A 188 -20.31 6.69 14.22
N ALA A 189 -20.66 5.70 15.02
CA ALA A 189 -19.68 4.88 15.71
C ALA A 189 -20.28 3.53 16.09
N THR A 190 -19.42 2.51 16.11
CA THR A 190 -19.74 1.17 16.61
C THR A 190 -18.51 0.50 17.21
N VAL A 191 -18.74 -0.40 18.17
CA VAL A 191 -17.74 -1.32 18.73
C VAL A 191 -17.86 -2.64 17.98
N PHE A 192 -16.72 -3.22 17.60
CA PHE A 192 -16.71 -4.48 16.86
C PHE A 192 -15.57 -5.39 17.32
N SER A 193 -15.62 -6.63 16.87
CA SER A 193 -14.55 -7.62 17.05
C SER A 193 -14.22 -8.24 15.69
N TYR A 194 -12.95 -8.57 15.49
CA TYR A 194 -12.47 -9.22 14.27
C TYR A 194 -11.21 -10.04 14.60
N PRO A 195 -10.94 -11.19 13.95
CA PRO A 195 -9.95 -12.16 14.43
C PRO A 195 -8.54 -11.62 14.69
N THR A 196 -8.10 -10.62 13.91
CA THR A 196 -6.73 -10.06 13.99
C THR A 196 -6.62 -8.86 14.95
N VAL A 197 -7.73 -8.36 15.49
CA VAL A 197 -7.76 -7.13 16.29
C VAL A 197 -8.61 -7.26 17.54
N THR A 198 -8.33 -6.42 18.53
CA THR A 198 -9.08 -6.30 19.77
C THR A 198 -9.33 -4.84 20.11
N TYR A 199 -10.25 -4.61 21.06
CA TYR A 199 -10.58 -3.28 21.57
C TYR A 199 -10.98 -2.30 20.47
N SER A 200 -11.74 -2.81 19.50
CA SER A 200 -11.88 -2.17 18.20
C SER A 200 -13.14 -1.32 18.10
N THR A 201 -12.97 -0.13 17.54
CA THR A 201 -14.08 0.79 17.26
C THR A 201 -13.99 1.29 15.83
N TRP A 202 -15.12 1.37 15.15
CA TRP A 202 -15.24 2.10 13.91
C TRP A 202 -15.97 3.42 14.17
N ASP A 203 -15.53 4.49 13.53
CA ASP A 203 -16.22 5.77 13.53
C ASP A 203 -16.16 6.48 12.19
N SER A 204 -17.18 7.29 11.93
CA SER A 204 -17.34 8.11 10.73
C SER A 204 -17.79 9.50 11.13
N MET A 205 -17.18 10.51 10.51
CA MET A 205 -17.51 11.91 10.72
C MET A 205 -17.56 12.66 9.40
N LYS A 206 -18.56 13.55 9.26
CA LYS A 206 -18.68 14.45 8.13
C LYS A 206 -18.42 15.88 8.54
N MET A 207 -17.66 16.61 7.74
CA MET A 207 -17.41 18.03 7.98
C MET A 207 -17.45 18.82 6.67
N PRO A 208 -18.01 20.04 6.69
CA PRO A 208 -17.97 20.91 5.52
C PRO A 208 -16.50 21.26 5.21
N TYR A 209 -16.18 21.26 3.93
CA TYR A 209 -14.85 21.58 3.44
C TYR A 209 -14.94 22.56 2.27
N LEU A 210 -14.01 23.52 2.25
CA LEU A 210 -13.89 24.48 1.16
C LEU A 210 -12.57 24.22 0.43
N LYS A 211 -12.65 23.72 -0.80
CA LYS A 211 -11.48 23.53 -1.67
C LYS A 211 -11.60 24.46 -2.87
N ASN A 212 -10.65 25.37 -3.05
CA ASN A 212 -10.61 26.32 -4.18
C ASN A 212 -11.95 27.07 -4.39
N GLY A 213 -12.61 27.47 -3.29
CA GLY A 213 -13.89 28.18 -3.34
C GLY A 213 -15.14 27.31 -3.57
N GLN A 214 -14.99 26.02 -3.86
CA GLN A 214 -16.11 25.08 -3.96
C GLN A 214 -16.40 24.43 -2.60
N LYS A 215 -17.67 24.48 -2.19
CA LYS A 215 -18.15 23.78 -1.00
C LYS A 215 -18.32 22.29 -1.32
N THR A 216 -17.75 21.46 -0.46
CA THR A 216 -17.92 20.00 -0.48
C THR A 216 -18.03 19.49 0.96
N THR A 217 -18.28 18.20 1.12
CA THR A 217 -18.23 17.52 2.42
C THR A 217 -17.04 16.59 2.41
N MET A 218 -16.23 16.65 3.47
CA MET A 218 -15.20 15.66 3.74
C MET A 218 -15.77 14.64 4.72
N THR A 219 -15.69 13.36 4.33
CA THR A 219 -15.98 12.23 5.21
C THR A 219 -14.66 11.63 5.68
N VAL A 220 -14.58 11.35 6.98
CA VAL A 220 -13.43 10.67 7.60
C VAL A 220 -13.96 9.41 8.27
N ASP A 221 -13.53 8.26 7.77
CA ASP A 221 -13.85 6.96 8.36
C ASP A 221 -12.59 6.38 8.97
N THR A 222 -12.69 5.82 10.18
CA THR A 222 -11.55 5.30 10.93
C THR A 222 -11.90 4.00 11.63
N ILE A 223 -10.99 3.03 11.56
CA ILE A 223 -10.95 1.87 12.43
C ILE A 223 -9.84 2.10 13.46
N ASN A 224 -10.20 1.95 14.73
CA ASN A 224 -9.29 2.12 15.86
C ASN A 224 -9.19 0.78 16.58
N PHE A 225 -7.98 0.33 16.90
CA PHE A 225 -7.80 -1.04 17.36
C PHE A 225 -6.44 -1.27 18.03
N LYS A 226 -6.35 -2.36 18.80
CA LYS A 226 -5.07 -2.99 19.14
C LYS A 226 -4.94 -4.29 18.37
N HIS A 227 -3.72 -4.66 17.97
CA HIS A 227 -3.49 -5.94 17.33
C HIS A 227 -3.71 -7.10 18.33
N MET A 228 -4.35 -8.18 17.88
CA MET A 228 -4.54 -9.36 18.72
C MET A 228 -3.18 -9.99 19.07
N GLY A 229 -3.00 -10.48 20.31
CA GLY A 229 -1.74 -11.05 20.79
C GLY A 229 -0.73 -10.04 21.32
N PHE A 230 -0.98 -8.74 21.20
CA PHE A 230 -0.21 -7.72 21.93
C PHE A 230 -0.80 -7.42 23.30
N ALA A 231 0.06 -7.11 24.26
CA ALA A 231 -0.38 -6.70 25.59
C ALA A 231 -1.16 -5.38 25.51
N ILE A 232 -2.06 -5.12 26.47
CA ILE A 232 -2.89 -3.92 26.49
C ILE A 232 -2.06 -2.61 26.55
N ARG A 233 -0.77 -2.68 26.88
CA ARG A 233 0.17 -1.54 26.91
C ARG A 233 0.83 -1.24 25.56
N TYR A 234 0.57 -2.04 24.52
CA TYR A 234 1.02 -1.75 23.16
C TYR A 234 0.21 -0.60 22.54
N PRO A 235 0.75 0.06 21.50
CA PRO A 235 0.12 1.23 20.91
C PRO A 235 -1.31 0.96 20.43
N LEU A 236 -2.12 2.01 20.44
CA LEU A 236 -3.43 2.04 19.81
C LEU A 236 -3.25 2.49 18.35
N TYR A 237 -3.79 1.72 17.43
CA TYR A 237 -3.74 2.00 16.00
C TYR A 237 -5.02 2.70 15.54
N HIS A 238 -4.87 3.60 14.59
CA HIS A 238 -5.92 4.37 13.96
C HIS A 238 -5.72 4.31 12.44
N ALA A 239 -6.41 3.40 11.77
CA ALA A 239 -6.36 3.25 10.32
C ALA A 239 -7.60 3.91 9.71
N GLY A 240 -7.42 4.89 8.82
CA GLY A 240 -8.54 5.67 8.31
C GLY A 240 -8.38 6.15 6.87
N ILE A 241 -9.49 6.63 6.33
CA ILE A 241 -9.60 7.20 5.00
C ILE A 241 -10.38 8.50 5.14
N ALA A 242 -9.82 9.58 4.60
CA ALA A 242 -10.49 10.86 4.46
C ALA A 242 -10.72 11.15 2.98
N TYR A 243 -11.95 11.48 2.59
CA TYR A 243 -12.34 11.66 1.19
C TYR A 243 -13.42 12.72 1.03
N PHE A 244 -13.56 13.26 -0.19
CA PHE A 244 -14.54 14.31 -0.50
C PHE A 244 -15.70 13.76 -1.35
N ASP A 245 -16.94 14.10 -0.99
CA ASP A 245 -18.18 13.56 -1.58
C ASP A 245 -18.38 13.96 -3.05
N ASN A 246 -17.82 15.09 -3.49
CA ASN A 246 -18.01 15.63 -4.84
C ASN A 246 -16.99 15.14 -5.87
N LYS A 247 -16.04 14.31 -5.46
CA LYS A 247 -15.06 13.70 -6.36
C LYS A 247 -15.36 12.22 -6.45
N PRO A 248 -15.76 11.69 -7.62
CA PRO A 248 -15.60 10.29 -7.88
C PRO A 248 -14.10 10.05 -7.86
N VAL A 249 -13.54 9.67 -6.71
CA VAL A 249 -12.22 9.02 -6.68
C VAL A 249 -12.35 7.90 -7.67
N LEU A 250 -11.32 7.67 -8.45
CA LEU A 250 -11.35 6.59 -9.43
C LEU A 250 -11.38 5.28 -8.64
N ASN A 251 -12.62 4.89 -8.31
CA ASN A 251 -13.00 4.05 -7.20
C ASN A 251 -12.78 2.64 -7.66
N LYS A 252 -11.55 2.14 -7.52
CA LYS A 252 -11.26 0.70 -7.49
C LYS A 252 -12.35 -0.07 -6.74
N VAL A 253 -12.79 0.52 -5.63
CA VAL A 253 -13.85 0.06 -4.74
C VAL A 253 -14.62 1.28 -4.21
N PRO A 254 -15.95 1.23 -4.05
CA PRO A 254 -16.72 2.25 -3.33
C PRO A 254 -16.13 2.56 -1.95
N THR A 255 -16.00 3.85 -1.60
CA THR A 255 -15.29 4.28 -0.40
C THR A 255 -15.87 3.74 0.91
N ASP A 256 -17.20 3.65 0.97
CA ASP A 256 -17.95 3.06 2.09
C ASP A 256 -17.61 1.57 2.32
N ASN A 257 -17.12 0.87 1.31
CA ASN A 257 -16.75 -0.55 1.41
C ASN A 257 -15.25 -0.77 1.73
N LEU A 258 -14.41 0.27 1.69
CA LEU A 258 -12.95 0.11 1.74
C LEU A 258 -12.45 -0.43 3.08
N LEU A 259 -12.88 0.20 4.19
CA LEU A 259 -12.32 -0.11 5.50
C LEU A 259 -12.68 -1.54 5.94
N ALA A 260 -13.96 -1.89 5.85
CA ALA A 260 -14.45 -3.20 6.29
C ALA A 260 -13.93 -4.33 5.40
N ASN A 261 -13.89 -4.14 4.07
CA ASN A 261 -13.65 -5.25 3.14
C ASN A 261 -12.22 -5.37 2.61
N TYR A 262 -11.38 -4.34 2.78
CA TYR A 262 -10.01 -4.34 2.25
C TYR A 262 -8.98 -4.00 3.31
N VAL A 263 -9.21 -2.93 4.08
CA VAL A 263 -8.21 -2.47 5.07
C VAL A 263 -8.16 -3.43 6.25
N LEU A 264 -9.28 -3.65 6.95
CA LEU A 264 -9.39 -4.55 8.10
C LEU A 264 -8.85 -5.97 7.83
N PRO A 265 -9.26 -6.68 6.76
CA PRO A 265 -8.77 -8.04 6.50
C PRO A 265 -7.29 -8.08 6.07
N SER A 266 -6.74 -6.96 5.57
CA SER A 266 -5.33 -6.88 5.19
C SER A 266 -4.37 -6.61 6.35
N MET A 267 -4.90 -6.30 7.53
CA MET A 267 -4.09 -6.02 8.71
C MET A 267 -3.31 -7.27 9.13
N LYS A 268 -1.98 -7.14 9.19
CA LYS A 268 -1.08 -8.22 9.61
C LYS A 268 -0.04 -7.75 10.61
N ASN A 269 0.37 -8.66 11.50
CA ASN A 269 1.52 -8.46 12.35
C ASN A 269 2.79 -8.75 11.57
N LEU A 270 3.70 -7.79 11.46
CA LEU A 270 4.97 -8.01 10.78
C LEU A 270 5.89 -8.99 11.52
N ASN A 271 5.62 -9.30 12.79
CA ASN A 271 6.36 -10.36 13.49
C ASN A 271 6.09 -11.75 12.92
N GLU A 272 4.98 -11.98 12.22
CA GLU A 272 4.72 -13.26 11.51
C GLU A 272 5.80 -13.56 10.48
N LEU A 273 6.46 -12.53 9.92
CA LEU A 273 7.60 -12.72 9.02
C LEU A 273 8.73 -13.51 9.68
N ASN A 274 8.90 -13.39 11.01
CA ASN A 274 9.93 -14.10 11.77
C ASN A 274 9.68 -15.61 11.82
N GLU A 275 8.49 -16.10 11.48
CA GLU A 275 8.20 -17.53 11.48
C GLU A 275 8.91 -18.23 10.32
N TYR A 276 8.93 -17.61 9.14
CA TYR A 276 9.42 -18.24 7.90
C TYR A 276 10.59 -17.51 7.22
N SER A 277 10.94 -16.30 7.66
CA SER A 277 12.04 -15.51 7.11
C SER A 277 13.09 -15.16 8.18
N ARG A 278 14.26 -14.74 7.71
CA ARG A 278 15.33 -14.14 8.53
C ARG A 278 15.72 -12.77 7.95
N ILE A 279 16.23 -11.89 8.80
CA ILE A 279 16.75 -10.58 8.38
C ILE A 279 18.19 -10.75 7.90
N GLU A 280 18.50 -10.10 6.78
CA GLU A 280 19.84 -9.96 6.21
C GLU A 280 20.16 -8.47 6.06
N ASN A 281 21.44 -8.14 5.96
CA ASN A 281 21.91 -6.76 5.81
C ASN A 281 22.84 -6.62 4.60
N LEU A 282 22.65 -5.59 3.80
CA LEU A 282 23.54 -5.20 2.71
C LEU A 282 23.65 -3.67 2.67
N ASN A 283 24.85 -3.13 2.85
CA ASN A 283 25.13 -1.68 2.81
C ASN A 283 24.20 -0.83 3.70
N GLY A 284 23.87 -1.28 4.91
CA GLY A 284 23.00 -0.56 5.84
C GLY A 284 21.50 -0.72 5.58
N ILE A 285 21.11 -1.41 4.50
CA ILE A 285 19.73 -1.80 4.22
C ILE A 285 19.45 -3.18 4.85
N GLN A 286 18.31 -3.27 5.52
CA GLN A 286 17.78 -4.53 6.06
C GLN A 286 16.68 -5.06 5.15
N TYR A 287 16.80 -6.33 4.77
CA TYR A 287 15.81 -7.04 3.98
C TYR A 287 15.61 -8.45 4.54
N ARG A 288 14.64 -9.19 4.01
CA ARG A 288 14.32 -10.54 4.50
C ARG A 288 14.47 -11.59 3.41
N VAL A 289 14.98 -12.75 3.78
CA VAL A 289 15.02 -13.96 2.92
C VAL A 289 14.40 -15.14 3.67
N PRO A 290 13.92 -16.20 3.00
CA PRO A 290 13.41 -17.38 3.70
C PRO A 290 14.47 -18.01 4.59
N LYS A 291 14.09 -18.54 5.76
CA LYS A 291 15.06 -19.13 6.71
C LYS A 291 15.89 -20.26 6.11
N ASP A 292 15.29 -21.03 5.23
CA ASP A 292 15.87 -22.18 4.53
C ASP A 292 16.45 -21.82 3.15
N ALA A 293 16.50 -20.54 2.77
CA ALA A 293 17.18 -20.11 1.56
C ALA A 293 18.71 -20.20 1.72
N ILE A 294 19.35 -20.81 0.73
CA ILE A 294 20.79 -21.03 0.64
C ILE A 294 21.43 -19.84 -0.07
N PHE A 295 22.51 -19.29 0.49
CA PHE A 295 23.30 -18.27 -0.18
C PHE A 295 24.05 -18.87 -1.37
N ASP A 296 23.88 -18.29 -2.55
CA ASP A 296 24.36 -18.84 -3.84
C ASP A 296 25.52 -18.01 -4.42
N GLY A 297 25.80 -16.83 -3.86
CA GLY A 297 26.95 -16.00 -4.23
C GLY A 297 26.72 -14.50 -4.05
N GLU A 298 27.80 -13.73 -4.18
CA GLU A 298 27.75 -12.27 -4.24
C GLU A 298 28.68 -11.71 -5.32
N SER A 299 28.36 -10.52 -5.80
CA SER A 299 29.21 -9.70 -6.66
C SER A 299 29.31 -8.31 -6.04
N LYS A 300 30.51 -7.74 -6.04
CA LYS A 300 30.77 -6.38 -5.54
C LYS A 300 31.49 -5.58 -6.61
N ASP A 301 30.98 -4.39 -6.87
CA ASP A 301 31.51 -3.41 -7.80
C ASP A 301 31.56 -2.03 -7.12
N GLU A 302 32.21 -1.04 -7.74
CA GLU A 302 32.43 0.28 -7.16
C GLU A 302 31.13 0.99 -6.72
N TYR A 303 30.05 0.76 -7.47
CA TYR A 303 28.75 1.39 -7.26
C TYR A 303 27.61 0.41 -7.05
N GLN A 304 27.83 -0.91 -7.17
CA GLN A 304 26.77 -1.91 -7.07
C GLN A 304 27.24 -3.17 -6.34
N ASP A 305 26.47 -3.58 -5.34
CA ASP A 305 26.61 -4.88 -4.70
C ASP A 305 25.38 -5.74 -5.00
N ILE A 306 25.61 -7.04 -5.18
CA ILE A 306 24.58 -8.02 -5.53
C ILE A 306 24.76 -9.27 -4.66
N ARG A 307 23.65 -9.84 -4.19
CA ARG A 307 23.59 -11.15 -3.56
C ARG A 307 22.53 -12.04 -4.21
N TYR A 308 22.85 -13.33 -4.25
CA TYR A 308 21.97 -14.37 -4.78
C TYR A 308 21.66 -15.38 -3.68
N TYR A 309 20.39 -15.81 -3.62
CA TYR A 309 19.96 -16.92 -2.78
C TYR A 309 19.08 -17.86 -3.59
N LYS A 310 18.96 -19.12 -3.14
CA LYS A 310 18.10 -20.14 -3.73
C LYS A 310 17.30 -20.89 -2.66
N LYS A 311 16.06 -21.24 -2.98
CA LYS A 311 15.22 -22.16 -2.20
C LYS A 311 14.49 -23.08 -3.18
N GLY A 312 15.00 -24.30 -3.35
CA GLY A 312 14.50 -25.20 -4.40
C GLY A 312 14.61 -24.53 -5.78
N THR A 313 13.47 -24.38 -6.47
CA THR A 313 13.37 -23.73 -7.78
C THR A 313 13.16 -22.21 -7.71
N ILE A 314 13.06 -21.63 -6.51
CA ILE A 314 12.90 -20.19 -6.31
C ILE A 314 14.27 -19.53 -6.21
N THR A 315 14.48 -18.46 -6.97
CA THR A 315 15.71 -17.66 -6.91
C THR A 315 15.42 -16.27 -6.37
N PHE A 316 16.37 -15.74 -5.60
CA PHE A 316 16.31 -14.44 -4.97
C PHE A 316 17.52 -13.63 -5.42
N PHE A 317 17.27 -12.46 -6.00
CA PHE A 317 18.28 -11.50 -6.41
C PHE A 317 18.12 -10.23 -5.59
N ILE A 318 19.18 -9.82 -4.90
CA ILE A 318 19.18 -8.61 -4.08
C ILE A 318 20.32 -7.72 -4.59
N SER A 319 20.06 -6.44 -4.78
CA SER A 319 21.08 -5.47 -5.15
C SER A 319 20.91 -4.14 -4.44
N THR A 320 22.04 -3.51 -4.13
CA THR A 320 22.11 -2.10 -3.74
C THR A 320 22.99 -1.36 -4.73
N ILE A 321 22.49 -0.28 -5.31
CA ILE A 321 23.20 0.60 -6.23
C ILE A 321 23.39 1.95 -5.55
N ASN A 322 24.60 2.48 -5.53
CA ASN A 322 24.89 3.85 -5.08
C ASN A 322 24.81 4.80 -6.28
N PRO A 323 23.71 5.58 -6.45
CA PRO A 323 23.54 6.40 -7.64
C PRO A 323 24.60 7.51 -7.75
N ALA A 324 25.13 7.99 -6.63
CA ALA A 324 26.17 9.03 -6.62
C ALA A 324 27.53 8.53 -7.15
N LYS A 325 27.76 7.21 -7.12
CA LYS A 325 28.97 6.57 -7.67
C LYS A 325 28.74 5.92 -9.04
N ASN A 326 27.49 5.76 -9.46
CA ASN A 326 27.16 5.05 -10.69
C ASN A 326 27.18 6.02 -11.89
N PRO A 327 28.15 5.89 -12.83
CA PRO A 327 28.25 6.78 -13.98
C PRO A 327 27.09 6.63 -14.97
N TYR A 328 26.28 5.57 -14.85
CA TYR A 328 25.15 5.26 -15.72
C TYR A 328 23.78 5.57 -15.10
N ALA A 329 23.70 5.93 -13.82
CA ALA A 329 22.42 6.09 -13.13
C ALA A 329 21.58 7.27 -13.64
N GLY A 330 22.18 8.24 -14.34
CA GLY A 330 21.54 9.53 -14.60
C GLY A 330 21.16 10.22 -13.29
N ASN A 331 20.24 11.18 -13.34
CA ASN A 331 19.67 11.78 -12.13
C ASN A 331 18.34 11.09 -11.76
N PRO A 332 18.29 10.22 -10.73
CA PRO A 332 17.05 9.60 -10.27
C PRO A 332 16.14 10.56 -9.49
N ILE A 333 16.65 11.73 -9.10
CA ILE A 333 15.96 12.67 -8.21
C ILE A 333 15.31 13.80 -8.99
N ILE A 334 14.02 13.98 -8.79
CA ILE A 334 13.17 14.99 -9.43
C ILE A 334 12.47 15.78 -8.33
N ASN A 335 12.66 17.10 -8.32
CA ASN A 335 12.08 18.00 -7.30
C ASN A 335 12.33 17.52 -5.87
N GLY A 336 13.50 16.91 -5.61
CA GLY A 336 13.88 16.38 -4.31
C GLY A 336 13.34 14.99 -3.98
N HIS A 337 12.62 14.33 -4.90
CA HIS A 337 12.03 13.01 -4.70
C HIS A 337 12.62 11.97 -5.65
N TYR A 338 12.73 10.73 -5.21
CA TYR A 338 13.16 9.62 -6.07
C TYR A 338 12.05 9.27 -7.06
N ASN A 339 12.37 9.20 -8.35
CA ASN A 339 11.38 8.97 -9.40
C ASN A 339 11.20 7.48 -9.72
N PHE A 340 10.19 6.85 -9.12
CA PHE A 340 9.86 5.45 -9.39
C PHE A 340 9.28 5.17 -10.78
N ASN A 341 8.93 6.20 -11.57
CA ASN A 341 8.51 6.00 -12.97
C ASN A 341 9.62 5.35 -13.79
N ARG A 342 10.89 5.67 -13.49
CA ARG A 342 12.03 5.03 -14.14
C ARG A 342 12.04 3.53 -13.90
N GLU A 343 11.71 3.07 -12.70
CA GLU A 343 11.72 1.65 -12.36
C GLU A 343 10.53 0.90 -12.95
N LEU A 344 9.35 1.53 -13.01
CA LEU A 344 8.22 1.01 -13.80
C LEU A 344 8.62 0.75 -15.26
N ARG A 345 9.32 1.71 -15.88
CA ARG A 345 9.77 1.62 -17.28
C ARG A 345 10.85 0.55 -17.45
N SER A 346 11.88 0.56 -16.60
CA SER A 346 12.98 -0.42 -16.59
C SER A 346 12.46 -1.85 -16.42
N PHE A 347 11.51 -2.08 -15.51
CA PHE A 347 10.90 -3.39 -15.33
C PHE A 347 10.24 -3.90 -16.62
N TRP A 348 9.46 -3.04 -17.28
CA TRP A 348 8.83 -3.37 -18.56
C TRP A 348 9.87 -3.69 -19.64
N ASP A 349 10.90 -2.86 -19.78
CA ASP A 349 11.93 -3.06 -20.80
C ASP A 349 12.74 -4.34 -20.59
N MET A 350 12.93 -4.76 -19.34
CA MET A 350 13.72 -5.93 -19.00
C MET A 350 12.93 -7.24 -19.10
N TYR A 351 11.66 -7.22 -18.69
CA TYR A 351 10.90 -8.46 -18.47
C TYR A 351 9.74 -8.67 -19.44
N ARG A 352 9.25 -7.63 -20.12
CA ARG A 352 8.06 -7.72 -20.95
C ARG A 352 8.38 -7.54 -22.44
N TYR A 353 8.43 -8.68 -23.12
CA TYR A 353 8.63 -8.77 -24.57
C TYR A 353 7.34 -9.02 -25.36
N HIS A 354 6.20 -9.26 -24.67
CA HIS A 354 4.91 -9.57 -25.29
C HIS A 354 3.79 -8.64 -24.80
N PRO A 355 2.80 -8.28 -25.65
CA PRO A 355 1.88 -7.17 -25.44
C PRO A 355 0.68 -7.49 -24.54
N THR A 356 0.85 -8.22 -23.44
CA THR A 356 -0.27 -8.51 -22.51
C THR A 356 -0.05 -7.83 -21.16
N PRO A 357 -0.53 -6.59 -20.97
CA PRO A 357 -0.45 -5.86 -19.70
C PRO A 357 -1.35 -6.44 -18.59
N ASP A 358 -2.21 -7.41 -18.90
CA ASP A 358 -3.27 -7.94 -18.02
C ASP A 358 -2.77 -8.79 -16.84
N TYR A 359 -1.46 -8.84 -16.62
CA TYR A 359 -0.83 -9.74 -15.65
C TYR A 359 0.17 -9.05 -14.73
N ILE A 360 0.06 -7.74 -14.54
CA ILE A 360 0.92 -7.01 -13.60
C ILE A 360 0.08 -6.30 -12.55
N ASN A 361 0.43 -6.52 -11.29
CA ASN A 361 -0.14 -5.78 -10.17
C ASN A 361 0.92 -4.85 -9.60
N TYR A 362 0.50 -3.62 -9.35
CA TYR A 362 1.35 -2.56 -8.81
C TYR A 362 0.92 -2.20 -7.40
N SER A 363 1.90 -2.03 -6.53
CA SER A 363 1.70 -1.47 -5.19
C SER A 363 2.85 -0.54 -4.82
N VAL A 364 2.52 0.50 -4.07
CA VAL A 364 3.52 1.32 -3.39
C VAL A 364 3.47 0.97 -1.92
N VAL A 365 4.61 0.57 -1.37
CA VAL A 365 4.78 0.20 0.02
C VAL A 365 5.53 1.30 0.75
N TRP A 366 4.90 1.88 1.76
CA TRP A 366 5.48 2.89 2.64
C TRP A 366 6.03 2.19 3.88
N ASN A 367 7.32 1.88 3.88
CA ASN A 367 8.02 1.28 5.02
C ASN A 367 8.57 2.39 5.92
N ASN A 368 7.98 2.59 7.09
CA ASN A 368 8.35 3.68 8.01
C ASN A 368 8.46 5.05 7.29
N ASN A 369 7.49 5.36 6.43
CA ASN A 369 7.43 6.55 5.54
C ASN A 369 8.38 6.55 4.32
N ILE A 370 9.28 5.56 4.17
CA ILE A 370 10.09 5.41 2.96
C ILE A 370 9.27 4.68 1.89
N PRO A 371 9.06 5.26 0.69
CA PRO A 371 8.34 4.58 -0.39
C PRO A 371 9.18 3.48 -1.02
N GLY A 372 8.50 2.45 -1.51
CA GLY A 372 9.05 1.45 -2.42
C GLY A 372 7.99 0.97 -3.40
N LEU A 373 8.43 0.63 -4.61
CA LEU A 373 7.59 0.12 -5.68
C LEU A 373 7.63 -1.42 -5.67
N SER A 374 6.46 -2.03 -5.51
CA SER A 374 6.24 -3.47 -5.61
C SER A 374 5.52 -3.80 -6.90
N ILE A 375 6.10 -4.69 -7.70
CA ILE A 375 5.57 -5.16 -8.97
C ILE A 375 5.44 -6.67 -8.90
N HIS A 376 4.23 -7.15 -9.13
CA HIS A 376 3.95 -8.58 -9.21
C HIS A 376 3.55 -8.93 -10.64
N SER A 377 4.43 -9.63 -11.34
CA SER A 377 4.28 -10.00 -12.73
C SER A 377 3.95 -11.48 -12.86
N TYR A 378 2.73 -11.76 -13.31
CA TYR A 378 2.34 -13.10 -13.75
C TYR A 378 2.67 -13.23 -15.24
N GLU A 379 3.30 -14.33 -15.60
CA GLU A 379 3.78 -14.58 -16.96
C GLU A 379 3.03 -15.79 -17.52
N PRO A 380 1.98 -15.59 -18.34
CA PRO A 380 1.17 -16.71 -18.82
C PRO A 380 1.96 -17.66 -19.75
N TYR A 381 3.02 -17.17 -20.37
CA TYR A 381 3.85 -17.91 -21.34
C TYR A 381 5.22 -18.30 -20.78
N ARG A 382 5.49 -18.10 -19.48
CA ARG A 382 6.73 -18.53 -18.83
C ARG A 382 6.42 -19.46 -17.66
N ASP A 383 7.38 -20.29 -17.30
CA ASP A 383 7.23 -21.21 -16.16
C ASP A 383 7.38 -20.51 -14.80
N ASN A 384 7.94 -19.30 -14.82
CA ASN A 384 8.19 -18.50 -13.62
C ASN A 384 7.43 -17.18 -13.66
N HIS A 385 7.01 -16.74 -12.49
CA HIS A 385 6.48 -15.42 -12.20
C HIS A 385 7.52 -14.59 -11.44
N ILE A 386 7.30 -13.28 -11.39
CA ILE A 386 8.26 -12.32 -10.84
C ILE A 386 7.59 -11.51 -9.74
N LEU A 387 8.23 -11.44 -8.57
CA LEU A 387 8.00 -10.38 -7.59
C LEU A 387 9.22 -9.46 -7.63
N ASN A 388 9.01 -8.17 -7.79
CA ASN A 388 10.04 -7.14 -7.76
C ASN A 388 9.67 -6.10 -6.73
N PHE A 389 10.59 -5.76 -5.85
CA PHE A 389 10.46 -4.67 -4.89
C PHE A 389 11.67 -3.76 -4.98
N GLU A 390 11.43 -2.46 -5.11
CA GLU A 390 12.47 -1.46 -5.22
C GLU A 390 12.23 -0.32 -4.25
N SER A 391 13.28 0.21 -3.64
CA SER A 391 13.19 1.36 -2.73
C SER A 391 14.46 2.18 -2.76
N TYR A 392 14.42 3.40 -2.24
CA TYR A 392 15.58 4.28 -2.14
C TYR A 392 15.61 4.89 -0.75
N ASP A 393 16.73 4.76 -0.04
CA ASP A 393 16.88 5.26 1.34
C ASP A 393 17.55 6.65 1.43
N GLY A 394 17.70 7.35 0.31
CA GLY A 394 18.46 8.59 0.25
C GLY A 394 19.95 8.40 -0.06
N THR A 395 20.45 7.16 -0.08
CA THR A 395 21.85 6.82 -0.40
C THR A 395 21.94 5.71 -1.45
N TYR A 396 21.25 4.61 -1.24
CA TYR A 396 21.25 3.43 -2.09
C TYR A 396 19.87 3.20 -2.69
N HIS A 397 19.83 2.88 -3.97
CA HIS A 397 18.69 2.25 -4.63
C HIS A 397 18.77 0.75 -4.38
N PHE A 398 17.76 0.23 -3.71
CA PHE A 398 17.59 -1.17 -3.39
C PHE A 398 16.70 -1.85 -4.42
N ILE A 399 17.12 -3.01 -4.89
CA ILE A 399 16.37 -3.87 -5.81
C ILE A 399 16.31 -5.26 -5.20
N TYR A 400 15.11 -5.82 -5.09
CA TYR A 400 14.89 -7.19 -4.68
C TYR A 400 13.94 -7.86 -5.68
N ILE A 401 14.43 -8.90 -6.36
CA ILE A 401 13.66 -9.70 -7.30
C ILE A 401 13.58 -11.15 -6.82
N ILE A 402 12.38 -11.74 -6.90
CA ILE A 402 12.14 -13.17 -6.69
C ILE A 402 11.56 -13.75 -7.97
N PHE A 403 12.21 -14.78 -8.51
CA PHE A 403 11.65 -15.61 -9.55
C PHE A 403 11.14 -16.90 -8.91
N TYR A 404 9.86 -17.21 -9.10
CA TYR A 404 9.23 -18.37 -8.49
C TYR A 404 8.33 -19.10 -9.50
N PRO A 405 8.10 -20.41 -9.35
CA PRO A 405 7.35 -21.18 -10.32
C PRO A 405 5.84 -20.88 -10.25
N LYS A 406 5.15 -21.00 -11.38
CA LYS A 406 3.70 -20.73 -11.50
C LYS A 406 2.77 -21.59 -10.63
N PHE A 407 3.28 -22.69 -10.06
CA PHE A 407 2.48 -23.64 -9.28
C PHE A 407 2.44 -23.36 -7.77
N LEU A 408 3.08 -22.30 -7.29
CA LEU A 408 2.96 -21.92 -5.87
C LEU A 408 1.52 -21.54 -5.52
N SER A 409 1.07 -21.92 -4.33
CA SER A 409 -0.24 -21.53 -3.81
C SER A 409 -0.31 -20.02 -3.50
N ALA A 410 -1.53 -19.47 -3.43
CA ALA A 410 -1.75 -18.06 -3.11
C ALA A 410 -1.15 -17.66 -1.75
N ASP A 411 -1.19 -18.53 -0.75
CA ASP A 411 -0.58 -18.29 0.58
C ASP A 411 0.95 -18.24 0.50
N GLU A 412 1.58 -19.15 -0.25
CA GLU A 412 3.03 -19.14 -0.47
C GLU A 412 3.48 -17.87 -1.19
N VAL A 413 2.76 -17.47 -2.23
CA VAL A 413 3.03 -16.23 -2.96
C VAL A 413 2.83 -15.00 -2.06
N GLN A 414 1.79 -15.00 -1.22
CA GLN A 414 1.58 -13.92 -0.25
C GLN A 414 2.73 -13.83 0.77
N LYS A 415 3.24 -14.96 1.27
CA LYS A 415 4.40 -14.99 2.16
C LYS A 415 5.65 -14.42 1.50
N LEU A 416 5.93 -14.80 0.25
CA LEU A 416 7.04 -14.24 -0.52
C LEU A 416 6.89 -12.73 -0.73
N ARG A 417 5.69 -12.27 -1.09
CA ARG A 417 5.42 -10.85 -1.30
C ARG A 417 5.52 -10.04 0.01
N ASN A 418 4.93 -10.52 1.09
CA ASN A 418 5.01 -9.81 2.37
C ASN A 418 6.46 -9.70 2.87
N MET A 419 7.29 -10.71 2.56
CA MET A 419 8.72 -10.74 2.86
C MET A 419 9.53 -9.80 1.98
N ILE A 420 9.34 -9.82 0.64
CA ILE A 420 10.12 -8.99 -0.30
C ILE A 420 9.87 -7.50 -0.10
N GLU A 421 8.65 -7.14 0.33
CA GLU A 421 8.23 -5.76 0.59
C GLU A 421 8.69 -5.24 1.96
N PHE A 422 9.37 -6.04 2.78
CA PHE A 422 10.02 -5.57 4.01
C PHE A 422 11.30 -4.80 3.65
N PHE A 423 11.39 -3.58 4.17
CA PHE A 423 12.55 -2.71 3.95
C PHE A 423 12.78 -1.83 5.18
N ASP A 424 14.00 -1.81 5.69
CA ASP A 424 14.47 -0.81 6.64
C ASP A 424 15.86 -0.34 6.24
N SER A 425 16.25 0.85 6.68
CA SER A 425 17.59 1.35 6.42
C SER A 425 18.13 2.17 7.58
N THR A 426 19.41 1.95 7.89
CA THR A 426 20.18 2.80 8.80
C THR A 426 20.86 3.95 8.07
N ASN A 427 20.81 3.97 6.73
CA ASN A 427 21.37 5.04 5.93
C ASN A 427 20.42 6.23 5.93
N ASN A 428 20.98 7.43 6.14
CA ASN A 428 20.23 8.69 6.15
C ASN A 428 18.93 8.65 7.00
N PRO A 429 19.02 8.58 8.34
CA PRO A 429 17.85 8.53 9.21
C PRO A 429 16.87 9.70 9.08
N GLU A 430 17.30 10.82 8.50
CA GLU A 430 16.46 11.98 8.23
C GLU A 430 15.59 11.78 6.98
N PHE A 431 15.97 10.88 6.06
CA PHE A 431 15.22 10.63 4.83
C PHE A 431 13.79 10.16 5.10
N LYS A 432 13.59 9.28 6.09
CA LYS A 432 12.25 8.87 6.53
C LYS A 432 11.42 9.99 7.18
N LEU A 433 12.03 11.11 7.57
CA LEU A 433 11.32 12.26 8.12
C LEU A 433 10.85 13.24 7.03
N GLN A 434 11.30 13.05 5.79
CA GLN A 434 10.95 13.91 4.67
C GLN A 434 9.61 13.52 4.05
N GLN A 435 9.01 14.48 3.34
CA GLN A 435 7.91 14.20 2.44
C GLN A 435 8.45 13.54 1.18
N HIS A 436 7.74 12.52 0.68
CA HIS A 436 8.12 11.83 -0.55
C HIS A 436 6.96 11.87 -1.54
N VAL A 437 7.29 12.04 -2.82
CA VAL A 437 6.34 11.88 -3.94
C VAL A 437 6.83 10.69 -4.76
N VAL A 438 5.95 9.73 -5.01
CA VAL A 438 6.32 8.45 -5.64
C VAL A 438 6.64 8.65 -7.13
N PHE A 439 5.78 9.39 -7.81
CA PHE A 439 5.86 9.69 -9.23
C PHE A 439 5.88 11.22 -9.39
N PRO A 440 7.01 11.88 -9.09
CA PRO A 440 7.10 13.32 -9.23
C PRO A 440 6.97 13.72 -10.71
N GLU A 441 6.13 14.73 -10.98
CA GLU A 441 5.93 15.21 -12.35
C GLU A 441 7.22 15.80 -12.92
N ASN A 442 7.71 15.17 -13.98
CA ASN A 442 8.62 15.73 -14.98
C ASN A 442 8.15 15.15 -16.33
N ARG A 443 7.12 15.74 -16.92
CA ARG A 443 6.77 15.47 -18.32
C ARG A 443 7.63 16.32 -19.23
#